data_AF-A0A9D7M9I1-F1
#
_entry.id   AF-A0A9D7M9I1-F1
#
_cell.length_a   1.000
_cell.length_b   1.000
_cell.length_c   1.000
_cell.angle_alpha   90.00
_cell.angle_beta   90.00
_cell.angle_gamma   90.00
#
_symmetry.space_group_name_H-M   'P 1'
#
loop_
_entity.id
_entity.type
_entity.pdbx_description
1 polymer ?
#
loop_
_entity_poly.entity_id
_entity_poly.type
_entity_poly.pdbx_seq_one_letter_code
_entity_poly.pdbx_strand_id
1 'polypeptide(L)'
;MSWIKPNTITGSVAEGDKYFRREEIESRIWDEILNHNHVLFLASRRVGKTSIVKYMSDNPPGSWYCKYENIQSDRSVQDFYKRLCRMTNESVSLQGKLEKLVATILSKYKIVSLGPDGIGLEHQEVNYRDLFFEILKHLKKEKQKGVWFLDEFPDVIHNIYNDHGAIQAEQLLSDMRTFRQSSDFKDVFVMVLLGSVGLNHIVIKISGRTDKVNDLHKEYLSALSLEQALNFLEHLLNGATMVVDNETRIYLLNKIGHFIPYYIQLLIEDCDQELRAFKRKELNSADIDAIYKLLIAKNEHFVDWENRLSRYFPDKYEYLMAVLSTCAGQKQIELKELYNIAIGKKIKNDWKAIIDDVLVADGYLYEENGNYAFNSPLLRDWWKARFPLF
;
A
#
# COMPACT_ATOMS: atom_id res chain seq x y z
N MET A 1 2.60 17.52 -36.67
CA MET A 1 2.35 17.69 -35.21
C MET A 1 3.15 16.62 -34.48
N SER A 2 3.84 16.99 -33.40
CA SER A 2 4.47 16.03 -32.49
C SER A 2 3.39 15.25 -31.74
N TRP A 3 3.56 13.93 -31.58
CA TRP A 3 2.67 13.10 -30.78
C TRP A 3 2.87 13.41 -29.30
N ILE A 4 1.82 13.88 -28.62
CA ILE A 4 1.79 14.16 -27.18
C ILE A 4 1.21 12.93 -26.49
N LYS A 5 1.99 12.32 -25.60
CA LYS A 5 1.58 11.15 -24.83
C LYS A 5 0.55 11.52 -23.75
N PRO A 6 -0.33 10.59 -23.34
CA PRO A 6 -1.14 10.72 -22.14
C PRO A 6 -0.31 11.01 -20.88
N ASN A 7 -0.95 11.62 -19.89
CA ASN A 7 -0.39 11.96 -18.58
C ASN A 7 -0.26 10.73 -17.66
N THR A 8 0.16 9.58 -18.19
CA THR A 8 0.28 8.34 -17.42
C THR A 8 1.61 8.25 -16.68
N ILE A 9 1.62 7.42 -15.65
CA ILE A 9 2.77 6.97 -14.87
C ILE A 9 2.49 5.56 -14.33
N THR A 10 3.22 4.57 -14.86
CA THR A 10 3.19 3.19 -14.39
C THR A 10 4.55 2.82 -13.78
N GLY A 11 4.52 2.14 -12.63
CA GLY A 11 5.73 1.68 -11.92
C GLY A 11 6.32 2.64 -10.89
N SER A 12 6.19 3.96 -11.07
CA SER A 12 6.64 4.98 -10.10
C SER A 12 5.47 5.61 -9.32
N VAL A 13 5.77 6.29 -8.22
CA VAL A 13 4.80 7.07 -7.44
C VAL A 13 4.34 8.27 -8.27
N ALA A 14 3.03 8.53 -8.27
CA ALA A 14 2.46 9.67 -8.97
C ALA A 14 2.56 10.92 -8.08
N GLU A 15 3.19 11.98 -8.59
CA GLU A 15 3.48 13.23 -7.87
C GLU A 15 3.21 14.44 -8.76
N GLY A 16 3.00 15.61 -8.15
CA GLY A 16 2.77 16.85 -8.90
C GLY A 16 1.58 16.76 -9.84
N ASP A 17 1.79 17.10 -11.11
CA ASP A 17 0.78 17.06 -12.17
C ASP A 17 0.35 15.64 -12.56
N LYS A 18 1.11 14.61 -12.19
CA LYS A 18 0.75 13.19 -12.37
C LYS A 18 -0.20 12.68 -11.30
N TYR A 19 -0.28 13.36 -10.15
CA TYR A 19 -1.08 12.90 -9.03
C TYR A 19 -2.55 13.29 -9.22
N PHE A 20 -3.40 12.28 -9.46
CA PHE A 20 -4.84 12.45 -9.38
C PHE A 20 -5.29 12.46 -7.91
N ARG A 21 -5.62 13.65 -7.41
CA ARG A 21 -5.98 13.87 -6.01
C ARG A 21 -7.19 13.05 -5.58
N ARG A 22 -7.14 12.57 -4.33
CA ARG A 22 -8.20 11.80 -3.69
C ARG A 22 -8.63 12.55 -2.43
N GLU A 23 -9.23 13.72 -2.60
CA GLU A 23 -9.47 14.66 -1.49
C GLU A 23 -10.28 14.06 -0.34
N GLU A 24 -11.27 13.22 -0.65
CA GLU A 24 -12.10 12.56 0.36
C GLU A 24 -11.29 11.63 1.28
N ILE A 25 -10.41 10.79 0.73
CA ILE A 25 -9.58 9.90 1.56
C ILE A 25 -8.50 10.69 2.30
N GLU A 26 -7.92 11.71 1.65
CA GLU A 26 -6.96 12.61 2.28
C GLU A 26 -7.59 13.29 3.51
N SER A 27 -8.82 13.80 3.38
CA SER A 27 -9.57 14.43 4.48
C SER A 27 -9.84 13.45 5.62
N ARG A 28 -10.34 12.25 5.32
CA ARG A 28 -10.62 11.24 6.36
C ARG A 28 -9.36 10.87 7.14
N ILE A 29 -8.23 10.67 6.46
CA ILE A 29 -6.97 10.36 7.14
C ILE A 29 -6.54 11.56 8.00
N TRP A 30 -6.69 12.80 7.53
CA TRP A 30 -6.37 13.98 8.32
C TRP A 30 -7.27 14.14 9.55
N ASP A 31 -8.57 13.85 9.45
CA ASP A 31 -9.51 13.87 10.57
C ASP A 31 -9.07 12.89 11.67
N GLU A 32 -8.63 11.69 11.28
CA GLU A 32 -8.11 10.70 12.23
C GLU A 32 -6.78 11.13 12.86
N ILE A 33 -5.87 11.71 12.07
CA ILE A 33 -4.63 12.27 12.60
C ILE A 33 -4.95 13.40 13.58
N LEU A 34 -5.91 14.28 13.28
CA LEU A 34 -6.37 15.36 14.17
C LEU A 34 -6.89 14.81 15.50
N ASN A 35 -7.63 13.69 15.46
CA ASN A 35 -8.13 12.97 16.63
C ASN A 35 -7.06 12.17 17.39
N HIS A 36 -5.79 12.28 17.01
CA HIS A 36 -4.66 11.55 17.61
C HIS A 36 -4.71 10.03 17.40
N ASN A 37 -5.48 9.59 16.39
CA ASN A 37 -5.57 8.18 16.05
C ASN A 37 -4.41 7.80 15.14
N HIS A 38 -3.73 6.72 15.48
CA HIS A 38 -2.81 6.07 14.55
C HIS A 38 -3.62 5.32 13.51
N VAL A 39 -3.28 5.53 12.24
CA VAL A 39 -4.06 5.04 11.11
C VAL A 39 -3.38 3.84 10.51
N LEU A 40 -4.15 2.77 10.27
CA LEU A 40 -3.78 1.69 9.38
C LEU A 40 -4.48 1.94 8.04
N PHE A 41 -3.71 2.40 7.05
CA PHE A 41 -4.24 2.76 5.74
C PHE A 41 -4.19 1.55 4.80
N LEU A 42 -5.36 0.93 4.63
CA LEU A 42 -5.56 -0.31 3.90
C LEU A 42 -6.07 -0.04 2.49
N ALA A 43 -5.50 -0.73 1.52
CA ALA A 43 -6.02 -0.76 0.15
C ALA A 43 -5.54 -2.01 -0.55
N SER A 44 -6.29 -2.44 -1.57
CA SER A 44 -5.77 -3.39 -2.54
C SER A 44 -4.52 -2.83 -3.25
N ARG A 45 -3.80 -3.71 -3.94
CA ARG A 45 -2.57 -3.34 -4.63
C ARG A 45 -2.86 -2.39 -5.78
N ARG A 46 -1.90 -1.50 -6.06
CA ARG A 46 -1.91 -0.60 -7.23
C ARG A 46 -3.02 0.47 -7.24
N VAL A 47 -3.72 0.69 -6.12
CA VAL A 47 -4.78 1.73 -6.00
C VAL A 47 -4.23 3.15 -5.80
N GLY A 48 -2.96 3.29 -5.39
CA GLY A 48 -2.28 4.60 -5.26
C GLY A 48 -2.10 5.11 -3.83
N LYS A 49 -2.06 4.23 -2.82
CA LYS A 49 -1.81 4.61 -1.42
C LYS A 49 -0.58 5.51 -1.25
N THR A 50 0.53 5.09 -1.85
CA THR A 50 1.81 5.80 -1.75
C THR A 50 1.74 7.23 -2.28
N SER A 51 1.08 7.44 -3.43
CA SER A 51 0.88 8.78 -4.00
C SER A 51 0.08 9.68 -3.06
N ILE A 52 -0.98 9.15 -2.44
CA ILE A 52 -1.82 9.89 -1.48
C ILE A 52 -0.99 10.35 -0.28
N VAL A 53 -0.27 9.43 0.37
CA VAL A 53 0.45 9.77 1.61
C VAL A 53 1.68 10.63 1.35
N LYS A 54 2.30 10.54 0.17
CA LYS A 54 3.39 11.42 -0.22
C LYS A 54 2.89 12.84 -0.45
N TYR A 55 1.76 12.99 -1.16
CA TYR A 55 1.10 14.29 -1.28
C TYR A 55 0.73 14.87 0.10
N MET A 56 0.16 14.05 0.99
CA MET A 56 -0.16 14.47 2.35
C MET A 56 1.08 14.87 3.16
N SER A 57 2.19 14.13 3.05
CA SER A 57 3.41 14.47 3.79
C SER A 57 4.00 15.82 3.36
N ASP A 58 3.85 16.15 2.08
CA ASP A 58 4.36 17.39 1.50
C ASP A 58 3.40 18.58 1.71
N ASN A 59 2.13 18.30 2.00
CA ASN A 59 1.07 19.31 2.18
C ASN A 59 0.32 19.14 3.52
N PRO A 60 1.01 19.28 4.67
CA PRO A 60 0.37 19.20 5.97
C PRO A 60 -0.59 20.37 6.21
N PRO A 61 -1.74 20.17 6.90
CA PRO A 61 -2.72 21.22 7.17
C PRO A 61 -2.26 22.27 8.20
N GLY A 62 -1.06 22.12 8.76
CA GLY A 62 -0.49 23.03 9.76
C GLY A 62 1.02 22.88 9.87
N SER A 63 1.61 23.45 10.93
CA SER A 63 3.05 23.38 11.21
C SER A 63 3.47 22.03 11.81
N TRP A 64 2.94 20.92 11.28
CA TRP A 64 3.28 19.58 11.73
C TRP A 64 4.52 19.08 11.00
N TYR A 65 5.30 18.27 11.70
CA TYR A 65 6.46 17.59 11.13
C TYR A 65 5.99 16.31 10.44
N CYS A 66 5.78 16.38 9.12
CA CYS A 66 5.35 15.24 8.33
C CYS A 66 6.51 14.66 7.53
N LYS A 67 6.58 13.33 7.44
CA LYS A 67 7.53 12.66 6.55
C LYS A 67 6.99 11.31 6.09
N TYR A 68 7.10 11.07 4.80
CA TYR A 68 6.89 9.76 4.19
C TYR A 68 8.22 9.04 3.96
N GLU A 69 8.27 7.74 4.25
CA GLU A 69 9.34 6.84 3.83
C GLU A 69 8.78 5.45 3.51
N ASN A 70 9.40 4.80 2.53
CA ASN A 70 9.28 3.36 2.36
C ASN A 70 10.27 2.67 3.31
N ILE A 71 9.75 1.84 4.21
CA ILE A 71 10.54 1.21 5.27
C ILE A 71 10.83 -0.26 5.01
N GLN A 72 10.43 -0.81 3.85
CA GLN A 72 10.51 -2.23 3.50
C GLN A 72 11.91 -2.87 3.73
N SER A 73 12.97 -2.08 3.59
CA SER A 73 14.35 -2.54 3.75
C SER A 73 14.78 -2.78 5.20
N ASP A 74 13.99 -2.34 6.18
CA ASP A 74 14.36 -2.46 7.59
C ASP A 74 14.23 -3.92 8.04
N ARG A 75 15.32 -4.47 8.59
CA ARG A 75 15.42 -5.90 8.94
C ARG A 75 15.54 -6.15 10.44
N SER A 76 15.90 -5.14 11.23
CA SER A 76 15.98 -5.21 12.69
C SER A 76 15.18 -4.09 13.36
N VAL A 77 14.87 -4.27 14.66
CA VAL A 77 14.25 -3.21 15.48
C VAL A 77 15.13 -1.95 15.52
N GLN A 78 16.45 -2.11 15.54
CA GLN A 78 17.38 -0.98 15.53
C GLN A 78 17.38 -0.24 14.20
N ASP A 79 17.28 -0.93 13.07
CA ASP A 79 17.19 -0.29 11.74
C ASP A 79 15.92 0.55 11.62
N PHE A 80 14.79 0.00 12.07
CA PHE A 80 13.52 0.71 12.09
C PHE A 80 13.61 2.01 12.91
N TYR A 81 14.12 1.93 14.14
CA TYR A 81 14.25 3.13 14.98
C TYR A 81 15.30 4.12 14.49
N LYS A 82 16.39 3.62 13.89
CA LYS A 82 17.39 4.46 13.24
C LYS A 82 16.77 5.27 12.11
N ARG A 83 15.92 4.64 11.29
CA ARG A 83 15.17 5.33 10.24
C ARG A 83 14.22 6.37 10.82
N LEU A 84 13.45 6.03 11.86
CA LEU A 84 12.56 7.00 12.50
C LEU A 84 13.33 8.21 13.04
N CYS A 85 14.48 8.01 13.70
CA CYS A 85 15.34 9.11 14.15
C CYS A 85 15.79 10.00 12.98
N ARG A 86 16.21 9.40 11.86
CA ARG A 86 16.60 10.13 10.64
C ARG A 86 15.43 10.94 10.09
N MET A 87 14.25 10.32 9.95
CA MET A 87 13.04 10.97 9.48
C MET A 87 12.66 12.17 10.37
N THR A 88 12.79 12.04 11.70
CA THR A 88 12.56 13.18 12.61
C THR A 88 13.56 14.30 12.38
N ASN A 89 14.85 13.96 12.26
CA ASN A 89 15.89 14.96 12.08
C ASN A 89 15.70 15.74 10.77
N GLU A 90 15.40 15.03 9.68
CA GLU A 90 15.13 15.63 8.38
C GLU A 90 13.89 16.53 8.42
N SER A 91 12.75 16.05 8.95
CA SER A 91 11.52 16.85 9.01
C SER A 91 11.71 18.10 9.88
N VAL A 92 12.45 17.98 10.97
CA VAL A 92 12.77 19.09 11.87
C VAL A 92 13.69 20.13 11.23
N SER A 93 14.75 19.70 10.54
CA SER A 93 15.69 20.60 9.86
C SER A 93 15.02 21.47 8.80
N LEU A 94 14.02 20.93 8.09
CA LEU A 94 13.27 21.68 7.08
C LEU A 94 12.42 22.82 7.67
N GLN A 95 12.01 22.74 8.94
CA GLN A 95 11.14 23.75 9.57
C GLN A 95 11.84 24.54 10.72
N GLY A 96 13.14 24.30 10.94
CA GLY A 96 14.10 25.12 11.71
C GLY A 96 13.90 25.26 13.24
N LYS A 97 12.67 25.17 13.77
CA LYS A 97 12.39 25.47 15.19
C LYS A 97 13.01 24.49 16.19
N LEU A 98 13.18 23.22 15.80
CA LEU A 98 13.63 22.14 16.68
C LEU A 98 15.02 21.58 16.33
N GLU A 99 15.69 22.12 15.31
CA GLU A 99 16.94 21.58 14.78
C GLU A 99 18.03 21.47 15.85
N LYS A 100 18.18 22.52 16.66
CA LYS A 100 19.16 22.55 17.75
C LYS A 100 18.89 21.52 18.84
N LEU A 101 17.62 21.21 19.10
CA LEU A 101 17.22 20.25 20.13
C LEU A 101 17.51 18.82 19.67
N VAL A 102 17.09 18.47 18.46
CA VAL A 102 17.38 17.14 17.89
C VAL A 102 18.89 16.95 17.76
N ALA A 103 19.63 17.95 17.27
CA ALA A 103 21.09 17.91 17.20
C ALA A 103 21.75 17.70 18.58
N THR A 104 21.22 18.33 19.64
CA THR A 104 21.73 18.13 21.01
C THR A 104 21.55 16.68 21.47
N ILE A 105 20.37 16.10 21.24
CA ILE A 105 20.12 14.69 21.59
C ILE A 105 21.04 13.78 20.79
N LEU A 106 21.17 13.99 19.47
CA LEU A 106 22.06 13.19 18.63
C LEU A 106 23.53 13.27 19.09
N SER A 107 23.99 14.46 19.50
CA SER A 107 25.35 14.65 20.02
C SER A 107 25.61 13.90 21.33
N LYS A 108 24.60 13.79 22.22
CA LYS A 108 24.68 12.98 23.45
C LYS A 108 24.92 11.50 23.15
N TYR A 109 24.40 11.01 22.03
CA TYR A 109 24.62 9.65 21.54
C TYR A 109 25.86 9.53 20.61
N LYS A 110 26.69 10.59 20.51
CA LYS A 110 27.87 10.65 19.63
C LYS A 110 27.59 10.36 18.16
N ILE A 111 26.40 10.76 17.70
CA ILE A 111 25.98 10.61 16.30
C ILE A 111 26.40 11.87 15.55
N VAL A 112 27.39 11.74 14.67
CA VAL A 112 27.97 12.88 13.93
C VAL A 112 27.10 13.28 12.74
N SER A 113 26.45 12.31 12.08
CA SER A 113 25.52 12.55 10.98
C SER A 113 24.52 11.41 10.81
N LEU A 114 23.24 11.73 10.57
CA LEU A 114 22.20 10.80 10.12
C LEU A 114 21.86 11.12 8.65
N GLY A 115 22.59 10.50 7.72
CA GLY A 115 22.38 10.70 6.28
C GLY A 115 21.82 9.45 5.58
N PRO A 116 21.45 9.56 4.30
CA PRO A 116 21.05 8.42 3.45
C PRO A 116 22.16 7.35 3.36
N ASP A 117 23.43 7.78 3.35
CA ASP A 117 24.60 6.92 3.11
C ASP A 117 25.23 6.30 4.38
N GLY A 118 24.56 6.43 5.53
CA GLY A 118 25.00 5.83 6.81
C GLY A 118 25.37 6.86 7.89
N ILE A 119 25.89 6.33 9.01
CA ILE A 119 26.18 7.10 10.23
C ILE A 119 27.68 7.11 10.48
N GLY A 120 28.27 8.30 10.66
CA GLY A 120 29.56 8.43 11.33
C GLY A 120 29.38 8.22 12.83
N LEU A 121 29.77 7.05 13.35
CA LEU A 121 29.77 6.74 14.79
C LEU A 121 31.19 6.81 15.34
N GLU A 122 31.36 7.48 16.48
CA GLU A 122 32.53 7.30 17.35
C GLU A 122 32.23 6.20 18.39
N HIS A 123 32.52 4.94 18.03
CA HIS A 123 32.85 3.85 18.96
C HIS A 123 31.80 3.27 19.95
N GLN A 124 30.49 3.48 19.82
CA GLN A 124 29.49 2.75 20.62
C GLN A 124 28.28 2.26 19.80
N GLU A 125 27.75 1.08 20.16
CA GLU A 125 26.45 0.61 19.69
C GLU A 125 25.35 1.52 20.28
N VAL A 126 24.81 2.39 19.42
CA VAL A 126 23.71 3.28 19.79
C VAL A 126 22.41 2.49 19.86
N ASN A 127 21.69 2.60 20.98
CA ASN A 127 20.31 2.12 21.07
C ASN A 127 19.35 3.17 20.46
N TYR A 128 19.02 3.00 19.18
CA TYR A 128 18.16 3.92 18.44
C TYR A 128 16.73 3.96 18.97
N ARG A 129 16.27 2.87 19.60
CA ARG A 129 14.97 2.83 20.27
C ARG A 129 14.92 3.87 21.39
N ASP A 130 15.88 3.84 22.31
CA ASP A 130 15.90 4.77 23.45
C ASP A 130 16.06 6.22 22.98
N LEU A 131 16.93 6.42 21.97
CA LEU A 131 17.10 7.72 21.31
C LEU A 131 15.78 8.25 20.74
N PHE A 132 15.03 7.44 20.00
CA PHE A 132 13.77 7.87 19.41
C PHE A 132 12.74 8.23 20.49
N PHE A 133 12.65 7.44 21.57
CA PHE A 133 11.79 7.76 22.70
C PHE A 133 12.20 9.10 23.39
N GLU A 134 13.50 9.40 23.47
CA GLU A 134 13.98 10.70 23.95
C GLU A 134 13.54 11.84 23.02
N ILE A 135 13.69 11.66 21.70
CA ILE A 135 13.21 12.62 20.69
C ILE A 135 11.71 12.92 20.85
N LEU A 136 10.87 11.89 21.01
CA LEU A 136 9.42 12.09 21.18
C LEU A 136 9.08 12.85 22.46
N LYS A 137 9.79 12.59 23.57
CA LYS A 137 9.62 13.37 24.83
C LYS A 137 9.95 14.85 24.63
N HIS A 138 10.91 15.16 23.76
CA HIS A 138 11.23 16.54 23.42
C HIS A 138 10.16 17.19 22.54
N LEU A 139 9.64 16.48 21.53
CA LEU A 139 8.49 16.97 20.74
C LEU A 139 7.30 17.33 21.65
N LYS A 140 7.02 16.50 22.67
CA LYS A 140 6.00 16.78 23.69
C LYS A 140 6.25 18.08 24.46
N LYS A 141 7.48 18.31 24.93
CA LYS A 141 7.84 19.53 25.68
C LYS A 141 7.61 20.79 24.84
N GLU A 142 7.93 20.72 23.55
CA GLU A 142 7.83 21.84 22.61
C GLU A 142 6.44 21.96 21.95
N LYS A 143 5.49 21.10 22.36
CA LYS A 143 4.11 21.04 21.83
C LYS A 143 4.09 20.92 20.30
N GLN A 144 5.05 20.16 19.76
CA GLN A 144 5.16 19.91 18.33
C GLN A 144 4.60 18.53 18.01
N LYS A 145 3.87 18.44 16.89
CA LYS A 145 3.27 17.19 16.42
C LYS A 145 4.08 16.63 15.25
N GLY A 146 4.44 15.36 15.34
CA GLY A 146 5.07 14.60 14.28
C GLY A 146 4.11 13.56 13.70
N VAL A 147 4.06 13.47 12.37
CA VAL A 147 3.24 12.52 11.62
C VAL A 147 4.14 11.76 10.65
N TRP A 148 4.24 10.45 10.85
CA TRP A 148 5.06 9.59 10.01
C TRP A 148 4.20 8.68 9.15
N PHE A 149 4.37 8.78 7.84
CA PHE A 149 3.74 7.89 6.86
C PHE A 149 4.74 6.78 6.51
N LEU A 150 4.45 5.56 6.94
CA LEU A 150 5.37 4.43 6.88
C LEU A 150 4.85 3.38 5.90
N ASP A 151 5.52 3.25 4.74
CA ASP A 151 5.14 2.30 3.70
C ASP A 151 5.74 0.91 3.89
N GLU A 152 4.95 -0.12 3.58
CA GLU A 152 5.34 -1.53 3.71
C GLU A 152 5.72 -1.94 5.15
N PHE A 153 5.04 -1.38 6.17
CA PHE A 153 5.21 -1.82 7.56
C PHE A 153 5.04 -3.34 7.79
N PRO A 154 4.10 -4.04 7.10
CA PRO A 154 4.00 -5.49 7.20
C PRO A 154 5.29 -6.23 6.83
N ASP A 155 6.05 -5.71 5.86
CA ASP A 155 7.33 -6.31 5.45
C ASP A 155 8.39 -6.17 6.54
N VAL A 156 8.47 -5.03 7.21
CA VAL A 156 9.41 -4.82 8.33
C VAL A 156 9.18 -5.83 9.44
N ILE A 157 7.92 -6.02 9.84
CA ILE A 157 7.55 -7.00 10.87
C ILE A 157 7.90 -8.42 10.41
N HIS A 158 7.61 -8.77 9.16
CA HIS A 158 7.93 -10.08 8.60
C HIS A 158 9.45 -10.32 8.53
N ASN A 159 10.24 -9.32 8.12
CA ASN A 159 11.70 -9.41 8.05
C ASN A 159 12.29 -9.59 9.45
N ILE A 160 11.90 -8.77 10.43
CA ILE A 160 12.37 -8.88 11.82
C ILE A 160 12.01 -10.26 12.40
N TYR A 161 10.80 -10.76 12.14
CA TYR A 161 10.41 -12.10 12.60
C TYR A 161 11.31 -13.20 12.02
N ASN A 162 11.60 -13.15 10.72
CA ASN A 162 12.43 -14.18 10.07
C ASN A 162 13.91 -14.08 10.45
N ASP A 163 14.42 -12.86 10.61
CA ASP A 163 15.85 -12.62 10.85
C ASP A 163 16.23 -12.68 12.33
N HIS A 164 15.32 -12.25 13.22
CA HIS A 164 15.58 -12.09 14.66
C HIS A 164 14.56 -12.77 15.58
N GLY A 165 13.53 -13.43 15.03
CA GLY A 165 12.55 -14.22 15.77
C GLY A 165 11.38 -13.43 16.38
N ALA A 166 10.44 -14.17 16.96
CA ALA A 166 9.18 -13.64 17.48
C ALA A 166 9.35 -12.57 18.56
N ILE A 167 10.33 -12.75 19.47
CA ILE A 167 10.55 -11.83 20.60
C ILE A 167 10.83 -10.40 20.12
N GLN A 168 11.67 -10.24 19.09
CA GLN A 168 12.03 -8.92 18.56
C GLN A 168 10.86 -8.29 17.79
N ALA A 169 10.12 -9.10 17.02
CA ALA A 169 8.94 -8.61 16.33
C ALA A 169 7.82 -8.20 17.30
N GLU A 170 7.62 -8.97 18.38
CA GLU A 170 6.69 -8.62 19.47
C GLU A 170 7.10 -7.36 20.22
N GLN A 171 8.41 -7.14 20.42
CA GLN A 171 8.92 -5.90 21.03
C GLN A 171 8.50 -4.68 20.19
N LEU A 172 8.69 -4.73 18.88
CA LEU A 172 8.27 -3.65 17.98
C LEU A 172 6.76 -3.42 18.06
N LEU A 173 5.94 -4.47 18.00
CA LEU A 173 4.47 -4.35 18.14
C LEU A 173 4.06 -3.77 19.50
N SER A 174 4.76 -4.12 20.57
CA SER A 174 4.52 -3.59 21.91
C SER A 174 4.87 -2.09 22.00
N ASP A 175 5.94 -1.66 21.36
CA ASP A 175 6.30 -0.24 21.29
C ASP A 175 5.28 0.55 20.47
N MET A 176 4.82 0.01 19.34
CA MET A 176 3.75 0.64 18.55
C MET A 176 2.50 0.88 19.39
N ARG A 177 2.11 -0.08 20.23
CA ARG A 177 1.00 0.06 21.18
C ARG A 177 1.29 1.11 22.26
N THR A 178 2.53 1.19 22.73
CA THR A 178 2.96 2.20 23.71
C THR A 178 2.82 3.61 23.14
N PHE A 179 3.17 3.84 21.88
CA PHE A 179 3.01 5.15 21.23
C PHE A 179 1.55 5.61 21.18
N ARG A 180 0.61 4.67 21.00
CA ARG A 180 -0.83 4.95 20.97
C ARG A 180 -1.43 5.23 22.35
N GLN A 181 -1.01 4.47 23.36
CA GLN A 181 -1.70 4.44 24.66
C GLN A 181 -1.08 5.39 25.70
N SER A 182 0.22 5.66 25.58
CA SER A 182 0.92 6.51 26.54
C SER A 182 0.56 7.99 26.34
N SER A 183 0.21 8.66 27.44
CA SER A 183 0.06 10.12 27.47
C SER A 183 1.35 10.87 27.15
N ASP A 184 2.51 10.19 27.15
CA ASP A 184 3.78 10.76 26.73
C ASP A 184 3.92 10.92 25.22
N PHE A 185 3.12 10.23 24.42
CA PHE A 185 3.31 10.17 22.97
C PHE A 185 2.03 10.44 22.18
N LYS A 186 0.87 9.99 22.66
CA LYS A 186 -0.39 10.01 21.91
C LYS A 186 -0.77 11.40 21.36
N ASP A 187 -0.46 12.47 22.08
CA ASP A 187 -0.87 13.83 21.69
C ASP A 187 0.11 14.46 20.68
N VAL A 188 1.32 13.90 20.53
CA VAL A 188 2.43 14.50 19.76
C VAL A 188 2.95 13.65 18.62
N PHE A 189 2.66 12.35 18.60
CA PHE A 189 3.15 11.43 17.58
C PHE A 189 2.01 10.62 17.01
N VAL A 190 1.83 10.68 15.70
CA VAL A 190 0.88 9.85 14.96
C VAL A 190 1.63 9.11 13.86
N MET A 191 1.29 7.84 13.67
CA MET A 191 1.76 7.06 12.53
C MET A 191 0.59 6.74 11.61
N VAL A 192 0.85 6.87 10.31
CA VAL A 192 0.01 6.32 9.26
C VAL A 192 0.77 5.13 8.69
N LEU A 193 0.37 3.93 9.09
CA LEU A 193 0.95 2.68 8.64
C LEU A 193 0.27 2.26 7.35
N LEU A 194 1.02 2.25 6.26
CA LEU A 194 0.54 1.73 4.99
C LEU A 194 0.88 0.25 4.95
N GLY A 195 -0.11 -0.52 4.56
CA GLY A 195 0.02 -1.93 4.40
C GLY A 195 -1.18 -2.46 3.65
N SER A 196 -0.96 -3.51 2.90
CA SER A 196 -2.08 -4.35 2.50
C SER A 196 -2.55 -5.22 3.67
N VAL A 197 -3.72 -5.84 3.52
CA VAL A 197 -4.51 -6.37 4.65
C VAL A 197 -3.87 -7.58 5.37
N GLY A 198 -2.72 -8.07 4.87
CA GLY A 198 -1.92 -9.11 5.50
C GLY A 198 -1.31 -8.79 6.87
N LEU A 199 -1.32 -7.52 7.34
CA LEU A 199 -0.75 -7.17 8.65
C LEU A 199 -1.39 -7.97 9.81
N ASN A 200 -2.71 -8.14 9.81
CA ASN A 200 -3.41 -8.88 10.86
C ASN A 200 -2.93 -10.34 10.92
N HIS A 201 -2.75 -10.98 9.76
CA HIS A 201 -2.27 -12.36 9.70
C HIS A 201 -0.83 -12.48 10.21
N ILE A 202 0.04 -11.54 9.85
CA ILE A 202 1.43 -11.49 10.34
C ILE A 202 1.43 -11.33 11.87
N VAL A 203 0.62 -10.41 12.40
CA VAL A 203 0.52 -10.17 13.85
C VAL A 203 -0.01 -11.40 14.59
N ILE A 204 -1.02 -12.09 14.06
CA ILE A 204 -1.54 -13.36 14.62
C ILE A 204 -0.44 -14.43 14.61
N LYS A 205 0.31 -14.56 13.52
CA LYS A 205 1.39 -15.55 13.40
C LYS A 205 2.50 -15.32 14.43
N ILE A 206 2.81 -14.04 14.71
CA ILE A 206 3.90 -13.66 15.62
C ILE A 206 3.48 -13.80 17.08
N SER A 207 2.32 -13.24 17.43
CA SER A 207 1.92 -13.02 18.84
C SER A 207 0.78 -13.92 19.33
N GLY A 208 0.15 -14.68 18.42
CA GLY A 208 -1.04 -15.49 18.72
C GLY A 208 -2.28 -14.66 19.06
N ARG A 209 -2.25 -13.32 18.93
CA ARG A 209 -3.34 -12.41 19.30
C ARG A 209 -3.49 -11.29 18.28
N THR A 210 -4.72 -10.79 18.11
CA THR A 210 -5.00 -9.61 17.27
C THR A 210 -4.90 -8.29 18.03
N ASP A 211 -4.91 -8.33 19.37
CA ASP A 211 -5.06 -7.17 20.26
C ASP A 211 -3.89 -6.16 20.22
N LYS A 212 -2.80 -6.49 19.52
CA LYS A 212 -1.63 -5.61 19.34
C LYS A 212 -1.81 -4.53 18.27
N VAL A 213 -2.78 -4.70 17.36
CA VAL A 213 -3.06 -3.76 16.27
C VAL A 213 -4.54 -3.37 16.16
N ASN A 214 -5.41 -3.94 17.01
CA ASN A 214 -6.86 -3.69 16.98
C ASN A 214 -7.26 -2.24 17.30
N ASP A 215 -6.40 -1.48 17.98
CA ASP A 215 -6.61 -0.08 18.33
C ASP A 215 -6.12 0.90 17.24
N LEU A 216 -5.61 0.40 16.12
CA LEU A 216 -5.37 1.24 14.93
C LEU A 216 -6.70 1.58 14.26
N HIS A 217 -6.89 2.86 13.94
CA HIS A 217 -8.02 3.27 13.12
C HIS A 217 -7.81 2.79 11.69
N LYS A 218 -8.78 2.05 11.13
CA LYS A 218 -8.65 1.47 9.79
C LYS A 218 -9.29 2.40 8.78
N GLU A 219 -8.49 2.91 7.87
CA GLU A 219 -8.96 3.65 6.70
C GLU A 219 -8.83 2.78 5.46
N TYR A 220 -9.90 2.67 4.67
CA TYR A 220 -9.94 1.84 3.47
C TYR A 220 -9.98 2.71 2.22
N LEU A 221 -8.98 2.50 1.35
CA LEU A 221 -8.97 3.05 0.01
C LEU A 221 -9.50 2.01 -0.97
N SER A 222 -10.68 2.28 -1.49
CA SER A 222 -11.30 1.52 -2.58
C SER A 222 -10.75 1.96 -3.95
N ALA A 223 -10.97 1.10 -4.95
CA ALA A 223 -10.90 1.48 -6.35
C ALA A 223 -11.76 2.73 -6.62
N LEU A 224 -11.47 3.41 -7.73
CA LEU A 224 -12.24 4.59 -8.12
C LEU A 224 -13.72 4.22 -8.30
N SER A 225 -14.63 5.14 -7.97
CA SER A 225 -16.01 5.07 -8.47
C SER A 225 -16.03 5.28 -10.00
N LEU A 226 -17.15 4.99 -10.65
CA LEU A 226 -17.29 5.25 -12.09
C LEU A 226 -17.03 6.73 -12.43
N GLU A 227 -17.60 7.64 -11.62
CA GLU A 227 -17.39 9.08 -11.77
C GLU A 227 -15.91 9.46 -11.59
N GLN A 228 -15.27 8.97 -10.52
CA GLN A 228 -13.84 9.20 -10.29
C GLN A 228 -12.97 8.61 -11.41
N ALA A 229 -13.34 7.48 -11.98
CA ALA A 229 -12.63 6.84 -13.08
C ALA A 229 -12.74 7.62 -14.40
N LEU A 230 -13.91 8.21 -14.68
CA LEU A 230 -14.11 9.11 -15.82
C LEU A 230 -13.28 10.40 -15.65
N ASN A 231 -13.30 10.99 -14.46
CA ASN A 231 -12.47 12.16 -14.15
C ASN A 231 -10.97 11.83 -14.23
N PHE A 232 -10.58 10.62 -13.80
CA PHE A 232 -9.21 10.15 -13.93
C PHE A 232 -8.80 9.97 -15.39
N LEU A 233 -9.66 9.41 -16.25
CA LEU A 233 -9.40 9.34 -17.69
C LEU A 233 -9.24 10.72 -18.31
N GLU A 234 -10.06 11.70 -17.93
CA GLU A 234 -9.90 13.08 -18.38
C GLU A 234 -8.55 13.66 -17.95
N HIS A 235 -8.16 13.45 -16.69
CA HIS A 235 -6.85 13.85 -16.17
C HIS A 235 -5.69 13.21 -16.96
N LEU A 236 -5.80 11.92 -17.32
CA LEU A 236 -4.80 11.21 -18.12
C LEU A 236 -4.74 11.71 -19.57
N LEU A 237 -5.87 12.07 -20.17
CA LEU A 237 -5.95 12.43 -21.59
C LEU A 237 -5.80 13.93 -21.85
N ASN A 238 -5.74 14.75 -20.81
CA ASN A 238 -5.61 16.19 -20.96
C ASN A 238 -4.34 16.56 -21.76
N GLY A 239 -4.53 17.22 -22.90
CA GLY A 239 -3.46 17.61 -23.82
C GLY A 239 -2.86 16.47 -24.65
N ALA A 240 -3.32 15.22 -24.49
CA ALA A 240 -2.83 14.08 -25.25
C ALA A 240 -3.27 14.13 -26.72
N THR A 241 -2.51 13.47 -27.60
CA THR A 241 -2.88 13.34 -29.02
C THR A 241 -3.97 12.28 -29.24
N MET A 242 -4.04 11.27 -28.37
CA MET A 242 -5.09 10.27 -28.38
C MET A 242 -6.44 10.90 -28.06
N VAL A 243 -7.43 10.62 -28.91
CA VAL A 243 -8.82 11.09 -28.76
C VAL A 243 -9.69 9.90 -28.42
N VAL A 244 -10.42 10.01 -27.31
CA VAL A 244 -11.33 8.97 -26.82
C VAL A 244 -12.69 9.59 -26.54
N ASP A 245 -13.69 9.19 -27.32
CA ASP A 245 -15.08 9.62 -27.12
C ASP A 245 -15.72 8.99 -25.87
N ASN A 246 -16.90 9.47 -25.50
CA ASN A 246 -17.56 9.05 -24.26
C ASN A 246 -17.98 7.56 -24.28
N GLU A 247 -18.45 7.04 -25.42
CA GLU A 247 -18.84 5.64 -25.54
C GLU A 247 -17.64 4.71 -25.37
N THR A 248 -16.51 5.09 -25.98
CA THR A 248 -15.24 4.35 -25.89
C THR A 248 -14.64 4.43 -24.48
N ARG A 249 -14.74 5.58 -23.79
CA ARG A 249 -14.34 5.70 -22.37
C ARG A 249 -15.13 4.74 -21.48
N ILE A 250 -16.45 4.69 -21.65
CA ILE A 250 -17.33 3.78 -20.89
C ILE A 250 -16.98 2.33 -21.22
N TYR A 251 -16.77 2.00 -22.49
CA TYR A 251 -16.37 0.67 -22.93
C TYR A 251 -15.04 0.22 -22.29
N LEU A 252 -14.04 1.11 -22.28
CA LEU A 252 -12.73 0.88 -21.65
C LEU A 252 -12.88 0.57 -20.16
N LEU A 253 -13.63 1.39 -19.43
CA LEU A 253 -13.87 1.18 -18.00
C LEU A 253 -14.62 -0.12 -17.75
N ASN A 254 -15.67 -0.43 -18.51
CA ASN A 254 -16.42 -1.68 -18.39
C ASN A 254 -15.55 -2.92 -18.60
N LYS A 255 -14.56 -2.86 -19.50
CA LYS A 255 -13.58 -3.94 -19.70
C LYS A 255 -12.69 -4.14 -18.48
N ILE A 256 -12.26 -3.05 -17.84
CA ILE A 256 -11.46 -3.11 -16.61
C ILE A 256 -12.29 -3.65 -15.44
N GLY A 257 -13.57 -3.25 -15.35
CA GLY A 257 -14.57 -3.65 -14.35
C GLY A 257 -14.32 -3.12 -12.94
N HIS A 258 -13.08 -3.22 -12.46
CA HIS A 258 -12.66 -2.71 -11.16
C HIS A 258 -11.61 -1.63 -11.35
N PHE A 259 -12.01 -0.38 -11.11
CA PHE A 259 -11.32 0.83 -11.55
C PHE A 259 -10.07 1.16 -10.72
N ILE A 260 -9.10 0.25 -10.76
CA ILE A 260 -7.77 0.45 -10.20
C ILE A 260 -7.00 1.41 -11.12
N PRO A 261 -6.53 2.57 -10.64
CA PRO A 261 -5.83 3.57 -11.46
C PRO A 261 -4.69 2.99 -12.30
N TYR A 262 -3.91 2.06 -11.75
CA TYR A 262 -2.82 1.41 -12.47
C TYR A 262 -3.28 0.62 -13.70
N TYR A 263 -4.39 -0.13 -13.62
CA TYR A 263 -4.89 -0.90 -14.77
C TYR A 263 -5.47 0.01 -15.85
N ILE A 264 -6.11 1.12 -15.46
CA ILE A 264 -6.56 2.14 -16.40
C ILE A 264 -5.36 2.72 -17.16
N GLN A 265 -4.28 3.08 -16.45
CA GLN A 265 -3.09 3.63 -17.08
C GLN A 265 -2.38 2.63 -18.00
N LEU A 266 -2.23 1.36 -17.60
CA LEU A 266 -1.65 0.33 -18.47
C LEU A 266 -2.40 0.20 -19.80
N LEU A 267 -3.74 0.16 -19.74
CA LEU A 267 -4.57 0.05 -20.94
C LEU A 267 -4.44 1.31 -21.82
N ILE A 268 -4.41 2.49 -21.21
CA ILE A 268 -4.21 3.77 -21.92
C ILE A 268 -2.81 3.86 -22.57
N GLU A 269 -1.76 3.43 -21.88
CA GLU A 269 -0.38 3.45 -22.40
C GLU A 269 -0.22 2.55 -23.63
N ASP A 270 -0.71 1.31 -23.55
CA ASP A 270 -0.63 0.37 -24.67
C ASP A 270 -1.52 0.82 -25.84
N CYS A 271 -2.70 1.40 -25.57
CA CYS A 271 -3.55 1.99 -26.60
C CYS A 271 -2.87 3.18 -27.30
N ASP A 272 -2.25 4.10 -26.56
CA ASP A 272 -1.52 5.24 -27.14
C ASP A 272 -0.35 4.78 -28.00
N GLN A 273 0.38 3.74 -27.55
CA GLN A 273 1.49 3.17 -28.30
C GLN A 273 1.03 2.59 -29.65
N GLU A 274 -0.07 1.84 -29.67
CA GLU A 274 -0.64 1.26 -30.88
C GLU A 274 -1.10 2.36 -31.85
N LEU A 275 -1.88 3.32 -31.36
CA LEU A 275 -2.37 4.45 -32.16
C LEU A 275 -1.22 5.27 -32.78
N ARG A 276 -0.16 5.50 -32.00
CA ARG A 276 1.05 6.18 -32.47
C ARG A 276 1.73 5.39 -33.58
N ALA A 277 1.85 4.06 -33.44
CA ALA A 277 2.48 3.21 -34.45
C ALA A 277 1.73 3.28 -35.80
N PHE A 278 0.39 3.30 -35.75
CA PHE A 278 -0.46 3.41 -36.94
C PHE A 278 -0.75 4.86 -37.37
N LYS A 279 -0.21 5.86 -36.67
CA LYS A 279 -0.44 7.30 -36.93
C LYS A 279 -1.92 7.70 -36.96
N ARG A 280 -2.76 7.02 -36.17
CA ARG A 280 -4.18 7.34 -35.97
C ARG A 280 -4.37 7.96 -34.60
N LYS A 281 -5.34 8.87 -34.43
CA LYS A 281 -5.60 9.54 -33.15
C LYS A 281 -6.78 8.99 -32.36
N GLU A 282 -7.82 8.57 -33.06
CA GLU A 282 -9.08 8.13 -32.46
C GLU A 282 -8.92 6.70 -31.93
N LEU A 283 -9.24 6.46 -30.67
CA LEU A 283 -9.33 5.13 -30.08
C LEU A 283 -10.74 4.56 -30.31
N ASN A 284 -10.86 3.27 -30.61
CA ASN A 284 -12.16 2.59 -30.68
C ASN A 284 -12.18 1.30 -29.84
N SER A 285 -13.35 0.67 -29.73
CA SER A 285 -13.56 -0.55 -28.94
C SER A 285 -12.76 -1.77 -29.45
N ALA A 286 -12.52 -1.88 -30.76
CA ALA A 286 -11.73 -2.98 -31.32
C ALA A 286 -10.25 -2.88 -30.93
N ASP A 287 -9.72 -1.66 -30.83
CA ASP A 287 -8.36 -1.41 -30.32
C ASP A 287 -8.26 -1.86 -28.86
N ILE A 288 -9.23 -1.46 -28.03
CA ILE A 288 -9.29 -1.83 -26.61
C ILE A 288 -9.34 -3.36 -26.47
N ASP A 289 -10.14 -4.06 -27.28
CA ASP A 289 -10.22 -5.51 -27.26
C ASP A 289 -8.89 -6.19 -27.64
N ALA A 290 -8.16 -5.64 -28.61
CA ALA A 290 -6.86 -6.16 -29.01
C ALA A 290 -5.82 -5.95 -27.90
N ILE A 291 -5.74 -4.73 -27.35
CA ILE A 291 -4.80 -4.39 -26.28
C ILE A 291 -5.10 -5.16 -25.00
N TYR A 292 -6.37 -5.32 -24.63
CA TYR A 292 -6.75 -6.09 -23.45
C TYR A 292 -6.23 -7.54 -23.51
N LYS A 293 -6.32 -8.19 -24.68
CA LYS A 293 -5.75 -9.54 -24.89
C LYS A 293 -4.22 -9.56 -24.76
N LEU A 294 -3.55 -8.54 -25.28
CA LEU A 294 -2.10 -8.41 -25.17
C LEU A 294 -1.65 -8.20 -23.72
N LEU A 295 -2.36 -7.36 -22.95
CA LEU A 295 -2.10 -7.14 -21.53
C LEU A 295 -2.22 -8.43 -20.71
N ILE A 296 -3.22 -9.27 -20.99
CA ILE A 296 -3.38 -10.58 -20.33
C ILE A 296 -2.17 -11.48 -20.60
N ALA A 297 -1.58 -11.42 -21.79
CA ALA A 297 -0.40 -12.19 -22.13
C ALA A 297 0.88 -11.68 -21.44
N LYS A 298 0.92 -10.42 -21.00
CA LYS A 298 2.06 -9.82 -20.29
C LYS A 298 2.05 -10.19 -18.80
N ASN A 299 2.88 -11.15 -18.42
CA ASN A 299 2.90 -11.68 -17.05
C ASN A 299 3.39 -10.67 -15.98
N GLU A 300 4.30 -9.77 -16.35
CA GLU A 300 5.03 -8.90 -15.42
C GLU A 300 4.13 -7.95 -14.61
N HIS A 301 2.98 -7.55 -15.15
CA HIS A 301 2.09 -6.60 -14.47
C HIS A 301 1.28 -7.24 -13.33
N PHE A 302 1.20 -8.57 -13.27
CA PHE A 302 0.30 -9.29 -12.38
C PHE A 302 1.00 -10.33 -11.50
N VAL A 303 2.23 -10.75 -11.84
CA VAL A 303 2.98 -11.78 -11.10
C VAL A 303 3.13 -11.47 -9.60
N ASP A 304 3.14 -10.18 -9.24
CA ASP A 304 3.18 -9.72 -7.85
C ASP A 304 2.00 -10.22 -7.01
N TRP A 305 0.83 -10.47 -7.62
CA TRP A 305 -0.32 -11.04 -6.92
C TRP A 305 -0.07 -12.50 -6.53
N GLU A 306 0.52 -13.30 -7.41
CA GLU A 306 0.90 -14.70 -7.11
C GLU A 306 2.02 -14.76 -6.05
N ASN A 307 3.13 -14.03 -6.29
CA ASN A 307 4.32 -14.04 -5.44
C ASN A 307 4.01 -13.68 -3.98
N ARG A 308 3.00 -12.85 -3.78
CA ARG A 308 2.54 -12.48 -2.44
C ARG A 308 1.96 -13.67 -1.68
N LEU A 309 1.10 -14.46 -2.32
CA LEU A 309 0.42 -15.57 -1.67
C LEU A 309 1.45 -16.59 -1.16
N SER A 310 2.45 -16.89 -1.99
CA SER A 310 3.54 -17.80 -1.59
C SER A 310 4.45 -17.19 -0.52
N ARG A 311 4.73 -15.88 -0.57
CA ARG A 311 5.59 -15.19 0.42
C ARG A 311 4.97 -15.14 1.82
N TYR A 312 3.73 -14.65 1.95
CA TYR A 312 3.13 -14.42 3.28
C TYR A 312 2.31 -15.61 3.79
N PHE A 313 1.81 -16.46 2.88
CA PHE A 313 0.93 -17.58 3.23
C PHE A 313 1.43 -18.92 2.68
N PRO A 314 2.72 -19.29 2.87
CA PRO A 314 3.27 -20.51 2.28
C PRO A 314 2.48 -21.77 2.66
N ASP A 315 2.05 -21.87 3.92
CA ASP A 315 1.28 -23.03 4.42
C ASP A 315 -0.16 -23.09 3.89
N LYS A 316 -0.67 -21.99 3.33
CA LYS A 316 -2.03 -21.87 2.78
C LYS A 316 -2.02 -21.69 1.27
N TYR A 317 -0.84 -21.62 0.66
CA TYR A 317 -0.65 -21.23 -0.73
C TYR A 317 -1.46 -22.13 -1.67
N GLU A 318 -1.36 -23.45 -1.51
CA GLU A 318 -2.10 -24.39 -2.35
C GLU A 318 -3.62 -24.23 -2.26
N TYR A 319 -4.13 -23.87 -1.08
CA TYR A 319 -5.56 -23.65 -0.88
C TYR A 319 -6.01 -22.37 -1.59
N LEU A 320 -5.30 -21.27 -1.36
CA LEU A 320 -5.59 -19.97 -1.97
C LEU A 320 -5.50 -20.04 -3.49
N MET A 321 -4.47 -20.71 -4.03
CA MET A 321 -4.31 -20.95 -5.46
C MET A 321 -5.45 -21.78 -6.04
N ALA A 322 -5.86 -22.87 -5.37
CA ALA A 322 -6.96 -23.70 -5.84
C ALA A 322 -8.27 -22.90 -5.92
N VAL A 323 -8.58 -22.09 -4.91
CA VAL A 323 -9.76 -21.22 -4.90
C VAL A 323 -9.71 -20.20 -6.06
N LEU A 324 -8.58 -19.52 -6.24
CA LEU A 324 -8.45 -18.51 -7.29
C LEU A 324 -8.52 -19.11 -8.69
N SER A 325 -7.87 -20.25 -8.94
CA SER A 325 -7.94 -20.93 -10.23
C SER A 325 -9.35 -21.44 -10.55
N THR A 326 -10.05 -21.99 -9.56
CA THR A 326 -11.46 -22.40 -9.72
C THR A 326 -12.36 -21.21 -10.04
N CYS A 327 -12.27 -20.15 -9.25
CA CYS A 327 -13.05 -18.93 -9.47
C CYS A 327 -12.73 -18.29 -10.84
N ALA A 328 -11.47 -18.30 -11.28
CA ALA A 328 -11.07 -17.77 -12.58
C ALA A 328 -11.67 -18.58 -13.74
N GLY A 329 -11.71 -19.90 -13.61
CA GLY A 329 -12.31 -20.80 -14.60
C GLY A 329 -13.82 -20.64 -14.73
N GLN A 330 -14.53 -20.60 -13.59
CA GLN A 330 -16.00 -20.62 -13.49
C GLN A 330 -16.65 -19.22 -13.40
N LYS A 331 -15.85 -18.14 -13.34
CA LYS A 331 -16.22 -16.74 -13.08
C LYS A 331 -16.66 -16.45 -11.64
N GLN A 332 -17.27 -17.41 -10.96
CA GLN A 332 -17.68 -17.32 -9.57
C GLN A 332 -17.50 -18.67 -8.88
N ILE A 333 -17.43 -18.68 -7.55
CA ILE A 333 -17.36 -19.88 -6.72
C ILE A 333 -18.33 -19.75 -5.54
N GLU A 334 -19.11 -20.79 -5.30
CA GLU A 334 -20.07 -20.83 -4.19
C GLU A 334 -19.40 -21.19 -2.86
N LEU A 335 -19.98 -20.77 -1.74
CA LEU A 335 -19.50 -21.10 -0.39
C LEU A 335 -19.29 -22.61 -0.17
N LYS A 336 -20.17 -23.45 -0.72
CA LYS A 336 -20.08 -24.92 -0.60
C LYS A 336 -18.85 -25.47 -1.32
N GLU A 337 -18.50 -24.89 -2.46
CA GLU A 337 -17.34 -25.32 -3.23
C GLU A 337 -16.04 -24.85 -2.57
N LEU A 338 -16.00 -23.63 -2.02
CA LEU A 338 -14.90 -23.17 -1.17
C LEU A 338 -14.63 -24.13 -0.01
N TYR A 339 -15.69 -24.59 0.66
CA TYR A 339 -15.58 -25.59 1.72
C TYR A 339 -15.01 -26.91 1.22
N ASN A 340 -15.49 -27.42 0.08
CA ASN A 340 -14.98 -28.67 -0.51
C ASN A 340 -13.48 -28.56 -0.85
N ILE A 341 -13.04 -27.44 -1.42
CA ILE A 341 -11.62 -27.19 -1.70
C ILE A 341 -10.82 -27.17 -0.39
N ALA A 342 -11.33 -26.51 0.65
CA ALA A 342 -10.68 -26.45 1.96
C ALA A 342 -10.46 -27.84 2.56
N ILE A 343 -11.48 -28.69 2.55
CA ILE A 343 -11.41 -30.07 3.02
C ILE A 343 -10.39 -30.88 2.20
N GLY A 344 -10.45 -30.77 0.86
CA GLY A 344 -9.50 -31.42 -0.03
C GLY A 344 -8.03 -31.02 0.22
N LYS A 345 -7.82 -29.77 0.65
CA LYS A 345 -6.51 -29.21 1.02
C LYS A 345 -6.16 -29.33 2.50
N LYS A 346 -6.96 -30.07 3.28
CA LYS A 346 -6.76 -30.30 4.72
C LYS A 346 -6.66 -29.01 5.55
N ILE A 347 -7.33 -27.95 5.10
CA ILE A 347 -7.47 -26.71 5.88
C ILE A 347 -8.51 -26.96 6.98
N LYS A 348 -8.17 -26.60 8.22
CA LYS A 348 -9.04 -26.78 9.41
C LYS A 348 -10.19 -25.76 9.42
N ASN A 349 -10.86 -25.63 10.57
CA ASN A 349 -12.07 -24.82 10.78
C ASN A 349 -11.97 -23.34 10.34
N ASP A 350 -10.77 -22.78 10.22
CA ASP A 350 -10.57 -21.35 9.88
C ASP A 350 -10.53 -21.07 8.37
N TRP A 351 -10.94 -22.01 7.52
CA TRP A 351 -10.89 -21.88 6.06
C TRP A 351 -11.59 -20.61 5.54
N LYS A 352 -12.78 -20.26 6.08
CA LYS A 352 -13.52 -19.08 5.62
C LYS A 352 -12.81 -17.80 6.02
N ALA A 353 -12.33 -17.73 7.26
CA ALA A 353 -11.55 -16.59 7.74
C ALA A 353 -10.31 -16.36 6.87
N ILE A 354 -9.65 -17.44 6.41
CA ILE A 354 -8.53 -17.33 5.46
C ILE A 354 -8.97 -16.67 4.14
N ILE A 355 -10.15 -17.01 3.61
CA ILE A 355 -10.65 -16.38 2.37
C ILE A 355 -10.98 -14.91 2.59
N ASP A 356 -11.68 -14.59 3.68
CA ASP A 356 -12.07 -13.23 4.01
C ASP A 356 -10.84 -12.34 4.27
N ASP A 357 -9.92 -12.78 5.13
CA ASP A 357 -8.76 -12.01 5.58
C ASP A 357 -7.65 -11.91 4.51
N VAL A 358 -7.63 -12.81 3.52
CA VAL A 358 -6.61 -12.83 2.48
C VAL A 358 -7.18 -12.45 1.13
N LEU A 359 -8.08 -13.26 0.56
CA LEU A 359 -8.53 -13.05 -0.83
C LEU A 359 -9.51 -11.88 -0.95
N VAL A 360 -10.47 -11.75 -0.03
CA VAL A 360 -11.42 -10.64 -0.06
C VAL A 360 -10.73 -9.35 0.34
N ALA A 361 -10.05 -9.36 1.48
CA ALA A 361 -9.47 -8.15 2.03
C ALA A 361 -8.34 -7.55 1.18
N ASP A 362 -7.48 -8.36 0.54
CA ASP A 362 -6.45 -7.84 -0.39
C ASP A 362 -7.00 -7.47 -1.77
N GLY A 363 -8.30 -7.71 -2.03
CA GLY A 363 -8.97 -7.33 -3.26
C GLY A 363 -8.81 -8.31 -4.41
N TYR A 364 -8.50 -9.58 -4.16
CA TYR A 364 -8.59 -10.62 -5.20
C TYR A 364 -10.04 -10.88 -5.56
N LEU A 365 -10.87 -11.17 -4.55
CA LEU A 365 -12.27 -11.54 -4.68
C LEU A 365 -13.17 -10.52 -3.98
N TYR A 366 -14.42 -10.44 -4.39
CA TYR A 366 -15.51 -9.93 -3.57
C TYR A 366 -16.48 -11.06 -3.26
N GLU A 367 -17.24 -10.88 -2.20
CA GLU A 367 -18.32 -11.78 -1.80
C GLU A 367 -19.65 -11.06 -1.97
N GLU A 368 -20.62 -11.75 -2.56
CA GLU A 368 -22.00 -11.29 -2.70
C GLU A 368 -22.95 -12.48 -2.56
N ASN A 369 -23.78 -12.47 -1.51
CA ASN A 369 -24.82 -13.48 -1.25
C ASN A 369 -24.31 -14.93 -1.26
N GLY A 370 -23.12 -15.17 -0.69
CA GLY A 370 -22.47 -16.48 -0.62
C GLY A 370 -21.73 -16.90 -1.89
N ASN A 371 -21.65 -16.02 -2.90
CA ASN A 371 -20.87 -16.22 -4.12
C ASN A 371 -19.63 -15.34 -4.10
N TYR A 372 -18.51 -15.89 -4.57
CA TYR A 372 -17.25 -15.17 -4.63
C TYR A 372 -16.80 -15.05 -6.07
N ALA A 373 -16.43 -13.84 -6.49
CA ALA A 373 -15.95 -13.57 -7.84
C ALA A 373 -14.75 -12.62 -7.78
N PHE A 374 -13.90 -12.66 -8.80
CA PHE A 374 -12.77 -11.73 -8.90
C PHE A 374 -13.28 -10.29 -8.95
N ASN A 375 -12.67 -9.41 -8.15
CA ASN A 375 -12.94 -7.97 -8.25
C ASN A 375 -12.66 -7.47 -9.66
N SER A 376 -11.49 -7.81 -10.21
CA SER A 376 -11.05 -7.36 -11.52
C SER A 376 -11.19 -8.46 -12.58
N PRO A 377 -12.01 -8.25 -13.63
CA PRO A 377 -12.01 -9.07 -14.84
C PRO A 377 -10.60 -9.26 -15.44
N LEU A 378 -9.78 -8.21 -15.43
CA LEU A 378 -8.41 -8.28 -15.94
C LEU A 378 -7.54 -9.25 -15.12
N LEU A 379 -7.61 -9.17 -13.78
CA LEU A 379 -6.91 -10.12 -12.91
C LEU A 379 -7.44 -11.54 -13.08
N ARG A 380 -8.75 -11.73 -13.20
CA ARG A 380 -9.39 -13.04 -13.46
C ARG A 380 -8.88 -13.67 -14.74
N ASP A 381 -8.90 -12.92 -15.83
CA ASP A 381 -8.55 -13.43 -17.16
C ASP A 381 -7.05 -13.74 -17.25
N TRP A 382 -6.20 -12.91 -16.63
CA TRP A 382 -4.79 -13.23 -16.42
C TRP A 382 -4.59 -14.51 -15.60
N TRP A 383 -5.30 -14.64 -14.47
CA TRP A 383 -5.20 -15.81 -13.60
C TRP A 383 -5.59 -17.09 -14.35
N LYS A 384 -6.68 -17.03 -15.10
CA LYS A 384 -7.18 -18.14 -15.93
C LYS A 384 -6.18 -18.53 -17.02
N ALA A 385 -5.55 -17.56 -17.68
CA ALA A 385 -4.56 -17.81 -18.72
C ALA A 385 -3.30 -18.48 -18.15
N ARG A 386 -2.90 -18.10 -16.93
CA ARG A 386 -1.69 -18.60 -16.28
C ARG A 386 -1.88 -19.95 -15.57
N PHE A 387 -3.04 -20.17 -14.97
CA PHE A 387 -3.35 -21.37 -14.19
C PHE A 387 -4.61 -22.06 -14.72
N PRO A 388 -4.57 -22.63 -15.94
CA PRO A 388 -5.71 -23.34 -16.49
C PRO A 388 -6.05 -24.54 -15.60
N LEU A 389 -7.30 -24.66 -15.19
CA LEU A 389 -7.83 -25.91 -14.67
C LEU A 389 -7.86 -26.91 -15.84
N PHE A 390 -7.18 -28.04 -15.69
CA PHE A 390 -7.26 -29.16 -16.62
C PHE A 390 -8.59 -29.90 -16.49
#